data_AF-A0A6I3LEN3-F1
#
_entry.id   AF-A0A6I3LEN3-F1
#
_cell.length_a   1.000
_cell.length_b   1.000
_cell.length_c   1.000
_cell.angle_alpha   90.00
_cell.angle_beta   90.00
_cell.angle_gamma   90.00
#
_symmetry.space_group_name_H-M   'P 1'
#
loop_
_entity.id
_entity.type
_entity.pdbx_description
1 polymer ?
#
loop_
_entity_poly.entity_id
_entity_poly.type
_entity_poly.pdbx_seq_one_letter_code
_entity_poly.pdbx_strand_id
1 'polypeptide(L)'
;MTDTIPGADTVPAELLEALLAYERAILANDLDELDRWFIDAPDTLRGDDAGLLVGHDAISAFRGLRGGVAAREIERIEYRPLGDDQALVVSVSRFLIGGRGLQTQLWRRTGEGWRIAAAHVSGRPRPFDRAMWRTVGDPLFQGSWDGPLAGRTVAVKDLFALKGYRIGAGNPTYVDSVAPEPRTASAISDLLRAGASLRGIARTDEFAYSIAGDNPHYGTPPNGALPGALPGGSSSGPASAVATGQADIGLATDTAGSVRVPASYQGLWGLRTTHGLVPRQGLLPLAQSFDTVGWITRDGDTLQRVADWCLSYDGSDSTERVYGASGADLPRRFVVPLEALDAAEPATREAFERFLEALDAPVERVSIGALAEYQEPFRVVQGAEAWRNNGEWIREHPGALGAAVAARFRAASEVTPEDERVARAAIALLKERIDALVADAQLLLPTVPGPAPMRTSDGARVDAVRAATLGMTTPVAIAGIPAVSIPLLTVASQLGPAPVGVCVASRAETDIALVRLARRIADETLPA
;
A
#
# COMPACT_ATOMS: atom_id res chain seq x y z
N MET A 1 25.96 14.71 -2.48
CA MET A 1 24.74 13.97 -2.12
C MET A 1 25.01 12.76 -1.21
N THR A 2 26.14 12.71 -0.49
CA THR A 2 26.51 11.57 0.37
C THR A 2 26.09 11.71 1.84
N ASP A 3 25.76 12.92 2.31
CA ASP A 3 25.43 13.21 3.72
C ASP A 3 24.06 12.70 4.19
N THR A 4 23.36 11.90 3.37
CA THR A 4 21.96 11.51 3.61
C THR A 4 21.72 10.00 3.68
N ILE A 5 22.74 9.15 3.52
CA ILE A 5 22.56 7.68 3.62
C ILE A 5 22.86 7.24 5.06
N PRO A 6 21.87 6.78 5.84
CA PRO A 6 22.07 6.24 7.19
C PRO A 6 23.18 5.18 7.24
N GLY A 7 24.14 5.39 8.14
CA GLY A 7 25.26 4.49 8.40
C GLY A 7 26.48 4.70 7.47
N ALA A 8 26.38 5.54 6.43
CA ALA A 8 27.51 5.85 5.56
C ALA A 8 28.65 6.58 6.30
N ASP A 9 28.31 7.39 7.29
CA ASP A 9 29.24 8.10 8.19
C ASP A 9 30.13 7.17 9.01
N THR A 10 29.71 5.91 9.18
CA THR A 10 30.49 4.88 9.89
C THR A 10 31.52 4.17 9.02
N VAL A 11 31.48 4.37 7.70
CA VAL A 11 32.34 3.69 6.72
C VAL A 11 33.60 4.53 6.46
N PRO A 12 34.81 3.95 6.43
CA PRO A 12 36.02 4.66 6.02
C PRO A 12 35.86 5.31 4.63
N ALA A 13 36.30 6.56 4.48
CA ALA A 13 36.04 7.37 3.28
C ALA A 13 36.47 6.67 1.96
N GLU A 14 37.65 6.06 1.92
CA GLU A 14 38.14 5.32 0.74
C GLU A 14 37.26 4.11 0.40
N LEU A 15 36.72 3.41 1.41
CA LEU A 15 35.84 2.27 1.20
C LEU A 15 34.44 2.71 0.77
N LEU A 16 33.93 3.81 1.34
CA LEU A 16 32.65 4.38 0.95
C LEU A 16 32.69 4.88 -0.50
N GLU A 17 33.77 5.51 -0.92
CA GLU A 17 33.97 5.95 -2.31
C GLU A 17 33.97 4.76 -3.27
N ALA A 18 34.71 3.68 -2.94
CA ALA A 18 34.72 2.44 -3.72
C ALA A 18 33.34 1.78 -3.80
N LEU A 19 32.61 1.71 -2.69
CA LEU A 19 31.25 1.17 -2.64
C LEU A 19 30.30 1.95 -3.57
N LEU A 20 30.34 3.29 -3.50
CA LEU A 20 29.47 4.14 -4.31
C LEU A 20 29.87 4.12 -5.79
N ALA A 21 31.16 3.99 -6.11
CA ALA A 21 31.63 3.79 -7.48
C ALA A 21 31.13 2.46 -8.05
N TYR A 22 31.21 1.38 -7.28
CA TYR A 22 30.67 0.09 -7.65
C TYR A 22 29.15 0.15 -7.89
N GLU A 23 28.37 0.84 -7.04
CA GLU A 23 26.93 1.00 -7.25
C GLU A 23 26.61 1.80 -8.52
N ARG A 24 27.36 2.87 -8.81
CA ARG A 24 27.20 3.62 -10.07
C ARG A 24 27.44 2.73 -11.29
N ALA A 25 28.46 1.86 -11.23
CA ALA A 25 28.73 0.90 -12.30
C ALA A 25 27.59 -0.12 -12.47
N ILE A 26 26.96 -0.58 -11.38
CA ILE A 26 25.76 -1.43 -11.45
C ILE A 26 24.64 -0.71 -12.20
N LEU A 27 24.33 0.52 -11.80
CA LEU A 27 23.22 1.29 -12.36
C LEU A 27 23.44 1.67 -13.83
N ALA A 28 24.69 1.93 -14.22
CA ALA A 28 25.08 2.20 -15.60
C ALA A 28 25.19 0.93 -16.46
N ASN A 29 25.14 -0.26 -15.84
CA ASN A 29 25.45 -1.54 -16.47
C ASN A 29 26.85 -1.55 -17.12
N ASP A 30 27.84 -0.95 -16.45
CA ASP A 30 29.23 -0.86 -16.89
C ASP A 30 29.98 -2.15 -16.50
N LEU A 31 30.04 -3.10 -17.44
CA LEU A 31 30.59 -4.43 -17.18
C LEU A 31 32.10 -4.40 -16.87
N ASP A 32 32.86 -3.55 -17.57
CA ASP A 32 34.31 -3.45 -17.40
C ASP A 32 34.66 -2.89 -16.02
N GLU A 33 33.93 -1.85 -15.59
CA GLU A 33 34.15 -1.27 -14.28
C GLU A 33 33.71 -2.22 -13.16
N LEU A 34 32.57 -2.91 -13.32
CA LEU A 34 32.10 -3.91 -12.36
C LEU A 34 33.12 -5.03 -12.14
N ASP A 35 33.78 -5.48 -13.21
CA ASP A 35 34.76 -6.55 -13.20
C ASP A 35 36.00 -6.20 -12.37
N ARG A 36 36.50 -4.97 -12.52
CA ARG A 36 37.66 -4.44 -11.77
C ARG A 36 37.47 -4.40 -10.26
N TRP A 37 36.23 -4.28 -9.80
CA TRP A 37 35.94 -4.21 -8.37
C TRP A 37 36.06 -5.56 -7.65
N PHE A 38 36.04 -6.68 -8.36
CA PHE A 38 36.23 -8.01 -7.76
C PHE A 38 37.71 -8.36 -7.73
N ILE A 39 38.14 -9.07 -6.68
CA ILE A 39 39.52 -9.56 -6.61
C ILE A 39 39.72 -10.61 -7.71
N ASP A 40 40.77 -10.42 -8.49
CA ASP A 40 41.27 -11.42 -9.43
C ASP A 40 41.94 -12.57 -8.66
N ALA A 41 41.12 -13.52 -8.23
CA ALA A 41 41.55 -14.70 -7.51
C ALA A 41 40.58 -15.89 -7.75
N PRO A 42 41.09 -17.14 -7.67
CA PRO A 42 40.29 -18.33 -7.88
C PRO A 42 39.29 -18.63 -6.75
N ASP A 43 39.46 -18.00 -5.58
CA ASP A 43 38.60 -18.17 -4.41
C ASP A 43 37.58 -17.02 -4.23
N THR A 44 37.56 -16.02 -5.13
CA THR A 44 36.58 -14.94 -5.09
C THR A 44 35.16 -15.47 -5.28
N LEU A 45 34.22 -15.01 -4.45
CA LEU A 45 32.85 -15.54 -4.42
C LEU A 45 31.81 -14.52 -4.89
N ARG A 46 30.80 -15.00 -5.62
CA ARG A 46 29.57 -14.24 -5.85
C ARG A 46 28.36 -15.15 -5.84
N GLY A 47 27.40 -14.88 -4.95
CA GLY A 47 26.14 -15.62 -4.85
C GLY A 47 24.91 -14.75 -5.05
N ASP A 48 23.82 -15.37 -5.48
CA ASP A 48 22.47 -14.81 -5.44
C ASP A 48 21.42 -15.94 -5.28
N ASP A 49 20.18 -15.63 -5.65
CA ASP A 49 19.04 -16.51 -5.56
C ASP A 49 19.04 -17.63 -6.63
N ALA A 50 19.95 -17.57 -7.61
CA ALA A 50 20.18 -18.57 -8.66
C ALA A 50 21.34 -19.52 -8.36
N GLY A 51 22.27 -19.17 -7.45
CA GLY A 51 23.37 -20.04 -7.05
C GLY A 51 24.63 -19.30 -6.59
N LEU A 52 25.74 -20.04 -6.46
CA LEU A 52 27.06 -19.54 -6.08
C LEU A 52 28.04 -19.70 -7.25
N LEU A 53 28.77 -18.63 -7.55
CA LEU A 53 29.91 -18.59 -8.45
C LEU A 53 31.21 -18.50 -7.64
N VAL A 54 32.23 -19.23 -8.08
CA VAL A 54 33.56 -19.29 -7.45
C VAL A 54 34.61 -19.01 -8.52
N GLY A 55 35.51 -18.06 -8.25
CA GLY A 55 36.56 -17.58 -9.15
C GLY A 55 36.15 -16.36 -9.96
N HIS A 56 37.10 -15.44 -10.17
CA HIS A 56 36.91 -14.19 -10.91
C HIS A 56 36.36 -14.42 -12.33
N ASP A 57 36.99 -15.29 -13.13
CA ASP A 57 36.55 -15.63 -14.50
C ASP A 57 35.07 -16.03 -14.59
N ALA A 58 34.57 -16.81 -13.62
CA ALA A 58 33.19 -17.27 -13.59
C ALA A 58 32.22 -16.10 -13.33
N ILE A 59 32.65 -15.13 -12.52
CA ILE A 59 31.88 -13.92 -12.20
C ILE A 59 31.84 -12.98 -13.43
N SER A 60 32.96 -12.79 -14.11
CA SER A 60 33.07 -11.99 -15.33
C SER A 60 32.19 -12.56 -16.45
N ALA A 61 32.28 -13.89 -16.68
CA ALA A 61 31.48 -14.57 -17.69
C ALA A 61 29.98 -14.48 -17.39
N PHE A 62 29.57 -14.63 -16.13
CA PHE A 62 28.17 -14.48 -15.72
C PHE A 62 27.63 -13.06 -15.99
N ARG A 63 28.44 -12.03 -15.75
CA ARG A 63 28.05 -10.63 -15.96
C ARG A 63 27.87 -10.29 -17.44
N GLY A 64 28.72 -10.83 -18.32
CA GLY A 64 28.58 -10.67 -19.77
C GLY A 64 27.26 -11.22 -20.34
N LEU A 65 26.56 -12.10 -19.60
CA LEU A 65 25.31 -12.73 -20.02
C LEU A 65 24.05 -12.07 -19.40
N ARG A 66 24.20 -11.11 -18.47
CA ARG A 66 23.09 -10.52 -17.73
C ARG A 66 22.73 -9.13 -18.25
N GLY A 67 21.45 -8.78 -18.23
CA GLY A 67 20.96 -7.42 -18.53
C GLY A 67 21.12 -6.46 -17.36
N GLY A 68 20.82 -5.18 -17.60
CA GLY A 68 20.86 -4.13 -16.59
C GLY A 68 19.95 -4.38 -15.39
N VAL A 69 20.29 -3.78 -14.26
CA VAL A 69 19.51 -3.84 -13.02
C VAL A 69 18.47 -2.72 -13.01
N ALA A 70 17.28 -2.98 -12.46
CA ALA A 70 16.28 -1.94 -12.26
C ALA A 70 16.86 -0.79 -11.42
N ALA A 71 16.57 0.45 -11.81
CA ALA A 71 17.03 1.64 -11.11
C ALA A 71 16.67 1.59 -9.62
N ARG A 72 17.61 2.00 -8.77
CA ARG A 72 17.51 1.92 -7.30
C ARG A 72 18.44 2.93 -6.64
N GLU A 73 18.20 3.19 -5.36
CA GLU A 73 19.02 4.03 -4.49
C GLU A 73 19.42 3.25 -3.24
N ILE A 74 20.65 3.45 -2.75
CA ILE A 74 21.06 2.90 -1.45
C ILE A 74 20.43 3.75 -0.35
N GLU A 75 19.57 3.15 0.47
CA GLU A 75 18.87 3.84 1.56
C GLU A 75 19.48 3.56 2.94
N ARG A 76 20.37 2.56 3.05
CA ARG A 76 21.08 2.24 4.30
C ARG A 76 22.35 1.45 4.03
N ILE A 77 23.38 1.73 4.83
CA ILE A 77 24.62 0.96 4.85
C ILE A 77 24.89 0.48 6.28
N GLU A 78 25.21 -0.80 6.42
CA GLU A 78 25.76 -1.39 7.65
C GLU A 78 27.21 -1.78 7.42
N TYR A 79 28.11 -1.28 8.26
CA TYR A 79 29.54 -1.56 8.16
C TYR A 79 30.06 -2.25 9.42
N ARG A 80 30.87 -3.29 9.25
CA ARG A 80 31.58 -4.00 10.32
C ARG A 80 33.05 -4.20 9.91
N PRO A 81 34.02 -3.57 10.61
CA PRO A 81 35.43 -3.87 10.40
C PRO A 81 35.71 -5.32 10.84
N LEU A 82 36.49 -6.06 10.05
CA LEU A 82 36.94 -7.42 10.37
C LEU A 82 38.45 -7.48 10.60
N GLY A 83 39.16 -6.39 10.31
CA GLY A 83 40.61 -6.20 10.49
C GLY A 83 41.03 -4.87 9.87
N ASP A 84 42.35 -4.63 9.80
CA ASP A 84 42.90 -3.40 9.22
C ASP A 84 42.72 -3.34 7.68
N ASP A 85 42.58 -4.51 7.06
CA ASP A 85 42.51 -4.69 5.61
C ASP A 85 41.21 -5.36 5.15
N GLN A 86 40.24 -5.59 6.05
CA GLN A 86 39.01 -6.33 5.75
C GLN A 86 37.77 -5.69 6.38
N ALA A 87 36.68 -5.64 5.61
CA ALA A 87 35.42 -5.08 6.04
C ALA A 87 34.23 -5.86 5.49
N LEU A 88 33.21 -6.07 6.32
CA LEU A 88 31.89 -6.50 5.87
C LEU A 88 31.01 -5.27 5.70
N VAL A 89 30.44 -5.12 4.50
CA VAL A 89 29.49 -4.05 4.17
C VAL A 89 28.19 -4.68 3.72
N VAL A 90 27.07 -4.27 4.31
CA VAL A 90 25.73 -4.62 3.84
C VAL A 90 25.03 -3.35 3.39
N SER A 91 24.72 -3.25 2.10
CA SER A 91 23.89 -2.16 1.57
C SER A 91 22.45 -2.64 1.35
N VAL A 92 21.49 -1.79 1.73
CA VAL A 92 20.06 -1.97 1.44
C VAL A 92 19.69 -0.97 0.36
N SER A 93 19.19 -1.47 -0.77
CA SER A 93 18.76 -0.64 -1.89
C SER A 93 17.25 -0.66 -2.05
N ARG A 94 16.65 0.52 -2.26
CA ARG A 94 15.24 0.70 -2.62
C ARG A 94 15.13 0.87 -4.13
N PHE A 95 14.39 0.00 -4.80
CA PHE A 95 14.18 0.10 -6.25
C PHE A 95 13.13 1.15 -6.59
N LEU A 96 13.34 1.91 -7.68
CA LEU A 96 12.34 2.89 -8.17
C LEU A 96 11.02 2.22 -8.54
N ILE A 97 11.11 1.00 -9.06
CA ILE A 97 9.93 0.18 -9.37
C ILE A 97 9.27 -0.45 -8.14
N GLY A 98 9.84 -0.30 -6.94
CA GLY A 98 9.38 -0.88 -5.68
C GLY A 98 10.13 -2.15 -5.25
N GLY A 99 10.12 -2.43 -3.96
CA GLY A 99 10.86 -3.52 -3.32
C GLY A 99 12.26 -3.12 -2.86
N ARG A 100 12.86 -4.00 -2.05
CA ARG A 100 14.21 -3.83 -1.51
C ARG A 100 15.11 -4.98 -1.91
N GLY A 101 16.37 -4.66 -2.17
CA GLY A 101 17.44 -5.63 -2.36
C GLY A 101 18.50 -5.45 -1.29
N LEU A 102 19.26 -6.51 -1.04
CA LEU A 102 20.41 -6.49 -0.15
C LEU A 102 21.66 -6.89 -0.93
N GLN A 103 22.76 -6.20 -0.68
CA GLN A 103 24.09 -6.65 -1.08
C GLN A 103 24.96 -6.77 0.15
N THR A 104 25.36 -7.99 0.46
CA THR A 104 26.36 -8.29 1.49
C THR A 104 27.69 -8.48 0.79
N GLN A 105 28.69 -7.69 1.13
CA GLN A 105 30.01 -7.70 0.51
C GLN A 105 31.11 -7.79 1.55
N LEU A 106 32.03 -8.73 1.35
CA LEU A 106 33.33 -8.74 2.01
C LEU A 106 34.31 -7.97 1.13
N TRP A 107 34.81 -6.86 1.66
CA TRP A 107 35.81 -6.02 1.03
C TRP A 107 37.18 -6.30 1.65
N ARG A 108 38.22 -6.33 0.82
CA ARG A 108 39.62 -6.48 1.23
C ARG A 108 40.47 -5.38 0.58
N ARG A 109 41.38 -4.78 1.34
CA ARG A 109 42.33 -3.78 0.84
C ARG A 109 43.47 -4.48 0.11
N THR A 110 43.76 -4.01 -1.09
CA THR A 110 44.84 -4.51 -1.96
C THR A 110 45.82 -3.38 -2.28
N GLY A 111 46.89 -3.67 -3.02
CA GLY A 111 47.81 -2.64 -3.52
C GLY A 111 47.14 -1.58 -4.43
N GLU A 112 45.94 -1.89 -4.95
CA GLU A 112 45.15 -1.01 -5.81
C GLU A 112 43.91 -0.43 -5.12
N GLY A 113 43.86 -0.52 -3.79
CA GLY A 113 42.72 -0.08 -2.97
C GLY A 113 41.75 -1.21 -2.62
N TRP A 114 40.54 -0.84 -2.20
CA TRP A 114 39.51 -1.80 -1.77
C TRP A 114 38.95 -2.59 -2.95
N ARG A 115 38.81 -3.91 -2.77
CA ARG A 115 38.22 -4.85 -3.75
C ARG A 115 37.30 -5.85 -3.05
N ILE A 116 36.32 -6.36 -3.78
CA ILE A 116 35.33 -7.31 -3.30
C ILE A 116 35.92 -8.72 -3.37
N ALA A 117 36.06 -9.36 -2.21
CA ALA A 117 36.49 -10.75 -2.08
C ALA A 117 35.29 -11.72 -2.13
N ALA A 118 34.14 -11.31 -1.60
CA ALA A 118 32.91 -12.08 -1.68
C ALA A 118 31.69 -11.16 -1.75
N ALA A 119 30.68 -11.52 -2.53
CA ALA A 119 29.40 -10.82 -2.56
C ALA A 119 28.22 -11.79 -2.55
N HIS A 120 27.20 -11.52 -1.74
CA HIS A 120 25.88 -12.12 -1.86
C HIS A 120 24.88 -11.04 -2.21
N VAL A 121 24.11 -11.26 -3.28
CA VAL A 121 23.10 -10.32 -3.78
C VAL A 121 21.73 -10.95 -3.62
N SER A 122 20.93 -10.40 -2.72
CA SER A 122 19.50 -10.67 -2.66
C SER A 122 18.80 -9.60 -3.48
N GLY A 123 18.26 -9.99 -4.64
CA GLY A 123 17.38 -9.13 -5.42
C GLY A 123 16.07 -8.83 -4.68
N ARG A 124 15.18 -8.07 -5.31
CA ARG A 124 13.80 -7.93 -4.81
C ARG A 124 13.15 -9.31 -4.61
N PRO A 125 12.29 -9.51 -3.60
CA PRO A 125 11.61 -10.78 -3.36
C PRO A 125 10.99 -11.35 -4.63
N ARG A 126 11.22 -12.65 -4.87
CA ARG A 126 10.73 -13.37 -6.06
C ARG A 126 9.19 -13.36 -6.13
N PRO A 127 8.61 -13.38 -7.35
CA PRO A 127 7.24 -12.93 -7.65
C PRO A 127 6.07 -13.76 -7.08
N PHE A 128 6.31 -14.78 -6.25
CA PHE A 128 5.23 -15.59 -5.70
C PHE A 128 5.36 -15.83 -4.20
N ASP A 129 4.98 -14.81 -3.43
CA ASP A 129 4.58 -14.96 -2.04
C ASP A 129 3.09 -15.31 -1.99
N ARG A 130 2.75 -16.49 -1.45
CA ARG A 130 1.35 -16.97 -1.34
C ARG A 130 0.50 -16.18 -0.36
N ALA A 131 1.14 -15.48 0.58
CA ALA A 131 0.46 -14.55 1.48
C ALA A 131 -0.02 -13.32 0.71
N MET A 132 0.72 -12.90 -0.32
CA MET A 132 0.42 -11.73 -1.15
C MET A 132 -0.40 -12.06 -2.40
N TRP A 133 -0.09 -13.15 -3.10
CA TRP A 133 -0.73 -13.55 -4.35
C TRP A 133 -1.51 -14.85 -4.21
N ARG A 134 -2.74 -14.86 -4.74
CA ARG A 134 -3.45 -16.11 -5.05
C ARG A 134 -3.00 -16.66 -6.40
N THR A 135 -2.89 -15.79 -7.40
CA THR A 135 -2.52 -16.14 -8.76
C THR A 135 -1.70 -15.00 -9.36
N VAL A 136 -0.63 -15.32 -10.07
CA VAL A 136 0.25 -14.36 -10.73
C VAL A 136 0.56 -14.85 -12.15
N GLY A 137 0.67 -13.93 -13.10
CA GLY A 137 1.09 -14.17 -14.49
C GLY A 137 1.96 -13.03 -15.00
N ASP A 138 2.43 -13.11 -16.25
CA ASP A 138 3.30 -12.09 -16.86
C ASP A 138 2.92 -11.73 -18.31
N PRO A 139 1.82 -10.98 -18.51
CA PRO A 139 0.74 -10.71 -17.55
C PRO A 139 -0.22 -11.90 -17.40
N LEU A 140 -1.03 -11.92 -16.36
CA LEU A 140 -2.16 -12.86 -16.23
C LEU A 140 -3.25 -12.56 -17.28
N PHE A 141 -3.53 -11.27 -17.50
CA PHE A 141 -4.37 -10.77 -18.58
C PHE A 141 -3.73 -9.55 -19.22
N GLN A 142 -3.58 -9.58 -20.54
CA GLN A 142 -3.07 -8.46 -21.32
C GLN A 142 -4.17 -7.39 -21.47
N GLY A 143 -3.83 -6.13 -21.14
CA GLY A 143 -4.66 -4.96 -21.43
C GLY A 143 -4.60 -4.53 -22.89
N SER A 144 -5.26 -3.43 -23.24
CA SER A 144 -5.11 -2.79 -24.56
C SER A 144 -3.63 -2.47 -24.83
N TRP A 145 -3.26 -2.44 -26.12
CA TRP A 145 -1.90 -2.11 -26.54
C TRP A 145 -1.59 -0.60 -26.42
N ASP A 146 -2.63 0.21 -26.27
CA ASP A 146 -2.62 1.66 -26.14
C ASP A 146 -3.46 2.12 -24.94
N GLY A 147 -3.44 3.44 -24.68
CA GLY A 147 -4.17 4.06 -23.58
C GLY A 147 -3.25 4.68 -22.52
N PRO A 148 -3.82 5.47 -21.58
CA PRO A 148 -3.05 6.26 -20.62
C PRO A 148 -2.27 5.42 -19.59
N LEU A 149 -2.64 4.15 -19.44
CA LEU A 149 -2.01 3.19 -18.52
C LEU A 149 -1.26 2.07 -19.25
N ALA A 150 -0.98 2.24 -20.56
CA ALA A 150 -0.19 1.28 -21.32
C ALA A 150 1.16 0.98 -20.65
N GLY A 151 1.51 -0.29 -20.55
CA GLY A 151 2.73 -0.76 -19.89
C GLY A 151 2.68 -0.81 -18.36
N ARG A 152 1.55 -0.42 -17.74
CA ARG A 152 1.34 -0.57 -16.29
C ARG A 152 0.77 -1.93 -15.93
N THR A 153 1.07 -2.38 -14.72
CA THR A 153 0.64 -3.66 -14.18
C THR A 153 -0.29 -3.52 -12.98
N VAL A 154 -1.29 -4.39 -12.86
CA VAL A 154 -2.34 -4.31 -11.83
C VAL A 154 -2.34 -5.55 -10.91
N ALA A 155 -2.32 -5.32 -9.60
CA ALA A 155 -2.65 -6.30 -8.57
C ALA A 155 -4.12 -6.16 -8.19
N VAL A 156 -4.95 -7.17 -8.48
CA VAL A 156 -6.38 -7.12 -8.22
C VAL A 156 -6.71 -7.78 -6.89
N LYS A 157 -7.35 -7.07 -5.97
CA LYS A 157 -7.84 -7.66 -4.71
C LYS A 157 -8.75 -8.86 -4.98
N ASP A 158 -8.60 -9.92 -4.18
CA ASP A 158 -9.33 -11.19 -4.31
C ASP A 158 -10.81 -11.15 -3.89
N LEU A 159 -11.50 -10.09 -4.30
CA LEU A 159 -12.94 -9.84 -4.12
C LEU A 159 -13.61 -9.44 -5.45
N PHE A 160 -12.82 -9.10 -6.48
CA PHE A 160 -13.34 -8.74 -7.78
C PHE A 160 -13.46 -9.97 -8.67
N ALA A 161 -14.59 -10.08 -9.36
CA ALA A 161 -14.87 -11.11 -10.33
C ALA A 161 -13.95 -10.95 -11.53
N LEU A 162 -13.25 -12.02 -11.88
CA LEU A 162 -12.41 -12.11 -13.07
C LEU A 162 -12.87 -13.33 -13.84
N LYS A 163 -13.25 -13.13 -15.11
CA LYS A 163 -13.83 -14.20 -15.93
C LYS A 163 -12.94 -15.45 -15.91
N GLY A 164 -13.53 -16.60 -15.56
CA GLY A 164 -12.84 -17.89 -15.49
C GLY A 164 -12.10 -18.16 -14.17
N TYR A 165 -12.11 -17.23 -13.23
CA TYR A 165 -11.53 -17.39 -11.89
C TYR A 165 -12.60 -17.33 -10.83
N ARG A 166 -12.42 -18.09 -9.76
CA ARG A 166 -13.24 -18.02 -8.55
C ARG A 166 -12.89 -16.79 -7.71
N ILE A 167 -13.85 -16.19 -7.02
CA ILE A 167 -13.55 -15.20 -5.97
C ILE A 167 -13.02 -15.92 -4.75
N GLY A 168 -11.87 -15.49 -4.23
CA GLY A 168 -11.22 -16.19 -3.13
C GLY A 168 -11.61 -15.71 -1.74
N ALA A 169 -12.02 -14.44 -1.58
CA ALA A 169 -12.43 -13.85 -0.30
C ALA A 169 -11.42 -14.02 0.85
N GLY A 170 -10.15 -14.31 0.55
CA GLY A 170 -9.16 -14.64 1.58
C GLY A 170 -9.50 -15.90 2.40
N ASN A 171 -10.32 -16.82 1.89
CA ASN A 171 -10.73 -18.04 2.60
C ASN A 171 -10.66 -19.28 1.68
N PRO A 172 -9.91 -20.34 2.07
CA PRO A 172 -9.73 -21.53 1.24
C PRO A 172 -11.03 -22.35 1.07
N THR A 173 -11.85 -22.45 2.10
CA THR A 173 -13.14 -23.15 2.02
C THR A 173 -14.09 -22.42 1.08
N TYR A 174 -14.13 -21.08 1.15
CA TYR A 174 -14.98 -20.26 0.30
C TYR A 174 -14.59 -20.43 -1.18
N VAL A 175 -13.30 -20.25 -1.50
CA VAL A 175 -12.83 -20.36 -2.90
C VAL A 175 -13.06 -21.76 -3.48
N ASP A 176 -13.06 -22.82 -2.67
CA ASP A 176 -13.33 -24.18 -3.16
C ASP A 176 -14.83 -24.45 -3.33
N SER A 177 -15.69 -23.70 -2.65
CA SER A 177 -17.15 -23.85 -2.70
C SER A 177 -17.85 -23.08 -3.84
N VAL A 178 -17.20 -22.05 -4.41
CA VAL A 178 -17.80 -21.18 -5.42
C VAL A 178 -17.42 -21.55 -6.86
N ALA A 179 -18.31 -21.25 -7.81
CA ALA A 179 -18.02 -21.42 -9.24
C ALA A 179 -17.08 -20.31 -9.75
N PRO A 180 -16.30 -20.57 -10.83
CA PRO A 180 -15.60 -19.50 -11.53
C PRO A 180 -16.56 -18.45 -12.08
N GLU A 181 -16.14 -17.19 -12.05
CA GLU A 181 -16.97 -16.06 -12.45
C GLU A 181 -17.20 -16.03 -13.97
N PRO A 182 -18.44 -15.80 -14.44
CA PRO A 182 -18.75 -15.78 -15.87
C PRO A 182 -18.34 -14.46 -16.54
N ARG A 183 -18.11 -13.40 -15.76
CA ARG A 183 -17.81 -12.04 -16.24
C ARG A 183 -16.72 -11.40 -15.40
N THR A 184 -15.99 -10.48 -16.02
CA THR A 184 -15.00 -9.63 -15.35
C THR A 184 -15.70 -8.38 -14.80
N ALA A 185 -15.37 -7.97 -13.57
CA ALA A 185 -15.89 -6.77 -12.94
C ALA A 185 -15.51 -5.51 -13.72
N SER A 186 -16.40 -4.51 -13.79
CA SER A 186 -16.19 -3.29 -14.58
C SER A 186 -14.89 -2.57 -14.20
N ALA A 187 -14.57 -2.46 -12.91
CA ALA A 187 -13.34 -1.82 -12.45
C ALA A 187 -12.05 -2.48 -12.98
N ILE A 188 -12.08 -3.79 -13.28
CA ILE A 188 -10.97 -4.48 -13.94
C ILE A 188 -10.98 -4.17 -15.44
N SER A 189 -12.15 -4.25 -16.08
CA SER A 189 -12.31 -3.96 -17.51
C SER A 189 -11.86 -2.54 -17.86
N ASP A 190 -12.17 -1.55 -17.02
CA ASP A 190 -11.78 -0.15 -17.19
C ASP A 190 -10.24 0.00 -17.23
N LEU A 191 -9.53 -0.68 -16.32
CA LEU A 191 -8.06 -0.71 -16.31
C LEU A 191 -7.48 -1.42 -17.53
N LEU A 192 -8.08 -2.55 -17.94
CA LEU A 192 -7.66 -3.27 -19.15
C LEU A 192 -7.84 -2.40 -20.41
N ARG A 193 -8.96 -1.70 -20.54
CA ARG A 193 -9.22 -0.75 -21.65
C ARG A 193 -8.26 0.45 -21.63
N ALA A 194 -7.79 0.85 -20.45
CA ALA A 194 -6.77 1.90 -20.31
C ALA A 194 -5.36 1.48 -20.77
N GLY A 195 -5.16 0.19 -21.09
CA GLY A 195 -3.87 -0.39 -21.45
C GLY A 195 -3.11 -1.03 -20.29
N ALA A 196 -3.64 -1.01 -19.07
CA ALA A 196 -3.00 -1.68 -17.94
C ALA A 196 -3.21 -3.20 -18.03
N SER A 197 -2.17 -3.98 -17.77
CA SER A 197 -2.25 -5.45 -17.78
C SER A 197 -2.35 -6.01 -16.37
N LEU A 198 -3.16 -7.06 -16.16
CA LEU A 198 -3.29 -7.68 -14.83
C LEU A 198 -2.05 -8.52 -14.55
N ARG A 199 -1.32 -8.18 -13.50
CA ARG A 199 -0.25 -9.02 -12.97
C ARG A 199 -0.81 -10.26 -12.30
N GLY A 200 -1.89 -10.11 -11.55
CA GLY A 200 -2.44 -11.21 -10.78
C GLY A 200 -3.60 -10.84 -9.86
N ILE A 201 -4.09 -11.87 -9.18
CA ILE A 201 -5.08 -11.77 -8.12
C ILE A 201 -4.36 -11.83 -6.78
N ALA A 202 -4.40 -10.72 -6.05
CA ALA A 202 -3.71 -10.51 -4.79
C ALA A 202 -4.64 -10.77 -3.60
N ARG A 203 -4.10 -11.37 -2.53
CA ARG A 203 -4.83 -11.75 -1.32
C ARG A 203 -5.44 -10.55 -0.62
N THR A 204 -6.46 -10.85 0.17
CA THR A 204 -7.20 -9.92 1.01
C THR A 204 -7.29 -10.51 2.41
N ASP A 205 -7.55 -9.65 3.40
CA ASP A 205 -8.07 -10.12 4.68
C ASP A 205 -9.39 -10.85 4.43
N GLU A 206 -9.63 -11.89 5.21
CA GLU A 206 -10.78 -12.79 5.06
C GLU A 206 -12.12 -12.02 5.05
N PHE A 207 -12.91 -12.21 3.97
CA PHE A 207 -14.15 -11.49 3.65
C PHE A 207 -14.06 -9.95 3.70
N ALA A 208 -12.85 -9.40 3.58
CA ALA A 208 -12.57 -7.98 3.80
C ALA A 208 -12.88 -7.47 5.22
N TYR A 209 -13.22 -8.36 6.18
CA TYR A 209 -13.77 -7.97 7.49
C TYR A 209 -12.66 -7.76 8.55
N SER A 210 -11.62 -7.04 8.14
CA SER A 210 -10.46 -6.63 8.96
C SER A 210 -9.74 -5.46 8.29
N ILE A 211 -8.82 -4.82 9.03
CA ILE A 211 -7.92 -3.78 8.51
C ILE A 211 -6.46 -4.02 8.88
N ALA A 212 -6.13 -5.17 9.47
CA ALA A 212 -4.80 -5.47 9.98
C ALA A 212 -3.86 -5.91 8.86
N GLY A 213 -4.37 -6.61 7.85
CA GLY A 213 -3.57 -7.09 6.74
C GLY A 213 -2.99 -8.50 6.92
N ASP A 214 -3.34 -9.19 8.00
CA ASP A 214 -3.02 -10.59 8.22
C ASP A 214 -4.18 -11.51 7.80
N ASN A 215 -3.84 -12.73 7.39
CA ASN A 215 -4.81 -13.75 7.04
C ASN A 215 -4.38 -15.08 7.67
N PRO A 216 -5.21 -15.71 8.54
CA PRO A 216 -4.82 -16.92 9.24
C PRO A 216 -4.63 -18.14 8.32
N HIS A 217 -5.20 -18.10 7.11
CA HIS A 217 -5.12 -19.20 6.15
C HIS A 217 -3.92 -19.09 5.21
N TYR A 218 -3.53 -17.87 4.86
CA TYR A 218 -2.49 -17.62 3.85
C TYR A 218 -1.25 -16.90 4.37
N GLY A 219 -1.27 -16.43 5.62
CA GLY A 219 -0.21 -15.63 6.23
C GLY A 219 -0.38 -14.13 5.97
N THR A 220 0.70 -13.39 6.24
CA THR A 220 0.71 -11.92 6.19
C THR A 220 1.63 -11.42 5.05
N PRO A 221 1.10 -10.71 4.02
CA PRO A 221 1.89 -10.04 3.00
C PRO A 221 2.97 -9.10 3.59
N PRO A 222 4.16 -8.99 2.97
CA PRO A 222 5.22 -8.11 3.43
C PRO A 222 4.77 -6.64 3.45
N ASN A 223 5.12 -5.91 4.50
CA ASN A 223 5.05 -4.44 4.46
C ASN A 223 6.30 -3.95 3.72
N GLY A 224 6.11 -3.35 2.53
CA GLY A 224 7.22 -2.93 1.68
C GLY A 224 8.02 -1.74 2.24
N ALA A 225 7.40 -0.90 3.06
CA ALA A 225 8.04 0.29 3.64
C ALA A 225 8.65 0.05 5.03
N LEU A 226 8.04 -0.81 5.85
CA LEU A 226 8.50 -1.11 7.20
C LEU A 226 8.61 -2.63 7.42
N PRO A 227 9.75 -3.26 7.07
CA PRO A 227 9.93 -4.71 7.18
C PRO A 227 9.68 -5.20 8.61
N GLY A 228 8.90 -6.28 8.75
CA GLY A 228 8.49 -6.82 10.06
C GLY A 228 7.17 -6.24 10.60
N ALA A 229 6.63 -5.19 9.97
CA ALA A 229 5.32 -4.64 10.31
C ALA A 229 4.17 -5.34 9.57
N LEU A 230 2.96 -5.12 10.07
CA LEU A 230 1.73 -5.46 9.37
C LEU A 230 1.57 -4.58 8.12
N PRO A 231 1.06 -5.11 7.01
CA PRO A 231 0.88 -4.36 5.77
C PRO A 231 -0.33 -3.41 5.81
N GLY A 232 -1.21 -3.54 6.80
CA GLY A 232 -2.55 -2.94 6.78
C GLY A 232 -3.49 -3.67 5.83
N GLY A 233 -4.80 -3.46 5.98
CA GLY A 233 -5.80 -4.22 5.26
C GLY A 233 -7.15 -3.49 5.11
N SER A 234 -8.14 -4.12 4.48
CA SER A 234 -8.11 -5.49 3.97
C SER A 234 -7.44 -5.66 2.61
N SER A 235 -7.05 -4.59 1.93
CA SER A 235 -6.37 -4.64 0.62
C SER A 235 -4.85 -4.87 0.76
N SER A 236 -4.47 -5.79 1.64
CA SER A 236 -3.10 -6.08 2.04
C SER A 236 -2.24 -6.59 0.88
N GLY A 237 -2.71 -7.59 0.14
CA GLY A 237 -2.02 -8.11 -1.04
C GLY A 237 -1.76 -7.06 -2.13
N PRO A 238 -2.79 -6.33 -2.62
CA PRO A 238 -2.60 -5.25 -3.59
C PRO A 238 -1.59 -4.19 -3.13
N ALA A 239 -1.68 -3.72 -1.88
CA ALA A 239 -0.76 -2.72 -1.35
C ALA A 239 0.66 -3.24 -1.27
N SER A 240 0.86 -4.46 -0.76
CA SER A 240 2.18 -5.10 -0.71
C SER A 240 2.76 -5.35 -2.11
N ALA A 241 1.94 -5.73 -3.08
CA ALA A 241 2.38 -5.89 -4.47
C ALA A 241 2.88 -4.56 -5.07
N VAL A 242 2.19 -3.46 -4.77
CA VAL A 242 2.61 -2.11 -5.19
C VAL A 242 3.89 -1.67 -4.48
N ALA A 243 3.95 -1.81 -3.15
CA ALA A 243 5.10 -1.40 -2.34
C ALA A 243 6.37 -2.20 -2.66
N THR A 244 6.22 -3.49 -2.97
CA THR A 244 7.34 -4.38 -3.33
C THR A 244 7.67 -4.36 -4.83
N GLY A 245 6.97 -3.55 -5.61
CA GLY A 245 7.25 -3.34 -7.03
C GLY A 245 6.88 -4.50 -7.94
N GLN A 246 5.95 -5.33 -7.49
CA GLN A 246 5.41 -6.44 -8.27
C GLN A 246 4.19 -6.03 -9.11
N ALA A 247 3.56 -4.90 -8.79
CA ALA A 247 2.54 -4.25 -9.61
C ALA A 247 2.69 -2.72 -9.53
N ASP A 248 2.15 -1.97 -10.50
CA ASP A 248 2.11 -0.51 -10.46
C ASP A 248 0.87 0.04 -9.77
N ILE A 249 -0.25 -0.69 -9.92
CA ILE A 249 -1.57 -0.28 -9.45
C ILE A 249 -2.16 -1.41 -8.61
N GLY A 250 -2.62 -1.10 -7.40
CA GLY A 250 -3.43 -2.01 -6.58
C GLY A 250 -4.90 -1.65 -6.75
N LEU A 251 -5.70 -2.53 -7.38
CA LEU A 251 -7.15 -2.39 -7.40
C LEU A 251 -7.72 -2.96 -6.09
N ALA A 252 -8.43 -2.12 -5.34
CA ALA A 252 -8.74 -2.33 -3.94
C ALA A 252 -10.18 -1.92 -3.59
N THR A 253 -10.59 -2.20 -2.36
CA THR A 253 -11.87 -1.73 -1.81
C THR A 253 -11.66 -1.04 -0.46
N ASP A 254 -12.51 -0.07 -0.16
CA ASP A 254 -12.52 0.67 1.11
C ASP A 254 -13.94 0.67 1.68
N THR A 255 -14.16 -0.04 2.79
CA THR A 255 -15.43 0.02 3.54
C THR A 255 -15.28 0.93 4.76
N ALA A 256 -14.15 0.79 5.45
CA ALA A 256 -13.80 1.52 6.67
C ALA A 256 -12.32 1.93 6.69
N GLY A 257 -11.69 2.16 5.53
CA GLY A 257 -10.26 2.47 5.43
C GLY A 257 -9.43 1.44 4.66
N SER A 258 -10.03 0.42 4.06
CA SER A 258 -9.29 -0.69 3.43
C SER A 258 -8.47 -0.34 2.18
N VAL A 259 -8.53 0.90 1.68
CA VAL A 259 -7.53 1.48 0.75
C VAL A 259 -6.55 2.37 1.50
N ARG A 260 -7.09 3.27 2.33
CA ARG A 260 -6.33 4.32 3.02
C ARG A 260 -5.32 3.77 4.04
N VAL A 261 -5.72 2.79 4.85
CA VAL A 261 -4.89 2.17 5.91
C VAL A 261 -3.66 1.47 5.32
N PRO A 262 -3.81 0.50 4.39
CA PRO A 262 -2.63 -0.14 3.80
C PRO A 262 -1.79 0.83 2.96
N ALA A 263 -2.38 1.86 2.35
CA ALA A 263 -1.61 2.90 1.68
C ALA A 263 -0.71 3.66 2.66
N SER A 264 -1.28 4.14 3.77
CA SER A 264 -0.56 4.84 4.84
C SER A 264 0.56 3.98 5.44
N TYR A 265 0.26 2.75 5.85
CA TYR A 265 1.23 1.85 6.49
C TYR A 265 2.39 1.43 5.57
N GLN A 266 2.22 1.52 4.26
CA GLN A 266 3.25 1.13 3.28
C GLN A 266 3.85 2.31 2.52
N GLY A 267 3.57 3.55 2.93
CA GLY A 267 4.13 4.73 2.28
C GLY A 267 3.68 4.89 0.82
N LEU A 268 2.40 4.62 0.55
CA LEU A 268 1.80 4.67 -0.78
C LEU A 268 0.70 5.74 -0.85
N TRP A 269 0.32 6.08 -2.07
CA TRP A 269 -0.88 6.86 -2.36
C TRP A 269 -2.10 5.93 -2.40
N GLY A 270 -3.22 6.35 -1.82
CA GLY A 270 -4.46 5.55 -1.83
C GLY A 270 -5.72 6.39 -1.99
N LEU A 271 -6.50 6.17 -3.05
CA LEU A 271 -7.79 6.85 -3.31
C LEU A 271 -8.95 5.94 -2.92
N ARG A 272 -9.71 6.35 -1.90
CA ARG A 272 -11.11 5.94 -1.68
C ARG A 272 -11.98 6.84 -2.56
N THR A 273 -12.78 6.27 -3.47
CA THR A 273 -13.68 7.08 -4.28
C THR A 273 -14.94 7.49 -3.51
N THR A 274 -15.67 8.46 -4.06
CA THR A 274 -17.08 8.71 -3.74
C THR A 274 -17.87 7.41 -3.76
N HIS A 275 -18.75 7.22 -2.79
CA HIS A 275 -19.59 6.03 -2.72
C HIS A 275 -20.53 5.94 -3.92
N GLY A 276 -20.55 4.76 -4.55
CA GLY A 276 -21.35 4.51 -5.75
C GLY A 276 -20.77 5.08 -7.05
N LEU A 277 -19.65 5.82 -7.03
CA LEU A 277 -19.07 6.39 -8.24
C LEU A 277 -18.47 5.33 -9.16
N VAL A 278 -17.70 4.39 -8.58
CA VAL A 278 -17.18 3.25 -9.33
C VAL A 278 -18.15 2.07 -9.20
N PRO A 279 -18.57 1.46 -10.32
CA PRO A 279 -19.47 0.32 -10.36
C PRO A 279 -18.93 -0.88 -9.58
N ARG A 280 -19.80 -1.50 -8.76
CA ARG A 280 -19.46 -2.61 -7.85
C ARG A 280 -19.98 -3.97 -8.35
N GLN A 281 -20.46 -4.02 -9.58
CA GLN A 281 -20.90 -5.25 -10.21
C GLN A 281 -19.72 -6.21 -10.34
N GLY A 282 -19.89 -7.43 -9.84
CA GLY A 282 -18.81 -8.40 -9.75
C GLY A 282 -17.88 -8.18 -8.56
N LEU A 283 -18.24 -7.36 -7.57
CA LEU A 283 -17.53 -7.30 -6.29
C LEU A 283 -18.26 -8.19 -5.27
N LEU A 284 -17.53 -9.04 -4.54
CA LEU A 284 -18.06 -9.70 -3.34
C LEU A 284 -18.24 -8.64 -2.23
N PRO A 285 -19.48 -8.32 -1.82
CA PRO A 285 -19.72 -7.22 -0.90
C PRO A 285 -19.38 -7.60 0.55
N LEU A 286 -18.89 -6.61 1.30
CA LEU A 286 -18.87 -6.66 2.77
C LEU A 286 -20.09 -5.91 3.31
N ALA A 287 -20.21 -4.64 2.97
CA ALA A 287 -21.31 -3.77 3.37
C ALA A 287 -21.60 -2.74 2.26
N GLN A 288 -22.57 -3.05 1.41
CA GLN A 288 -22.96 -2.24 0.25
C GLN A 288 -23.27 -0.76 0.59
N SER A 289 -23.68 -0.45 1.82
CA SER A 289 -23.88 0.95 2.25
C SER A 289 -22.59 1.76 2.32
N PHE A 290 -21.41 1.12 2.40
CA PHE A 290 -20.13 1.80 2.61
C PHE A 290 -19.01 1.38 1.66
N ASP A 291 -19.12 0.20 1.03
CA ASP A 291 -18.13 -0.35 0.11
C ASP A 291 -17.89 0.58 -1.07
N THR A 292 -16.65 1.01 -1.25
CA THR A 292 -16.19 1.70 -2.47
C THR A 292 -15.03 0.95 -3.10
N VAL A 293 -14.86 1.14 -4.41
CA VAL A 293 -13.66 0.72 -5.13
C VAL A 293 -12.63 1.84 -5.01
N GLY A 294 -11.36 1.48 -5.00
CA GLY A 294 -10.28 2.46 -4.96
C GLY A 294 -8.99 1.90 -5.50
N TRP A 295 -7.98 2.75 -5.55
CA TRP A 295 -6.68 2.42 -6.11
C TRP A 295 -5.55 2.81 -5.18
N ILE A 296 -4.49 2.01 -5.22
CA ILE A 296 -3.25 2.23 -4.47
C ILE A 296 -2.10 2.29 -5.48
N THR A 297 -1.23 3.30 -5.37
CA THR A 297 -0.07 3.50 -6.27
C THR A 297 1.15 3.97 -5.49
N ARG A 298 2.35 3.87 -6.08
CA ARG A 298 3.58 4.41 -5.46
C ARG A 298 3.66 5.93 -5.52
N ASP A 299 3.10 6.52 -6.56
CA ASP A 299 3.17 7.95 -6.85
C ASP A 299 1.81 8.53 -7.23
N GLY A 300 1.66 9.83 -6.97
CA GLY A 300 0.44 10.59 -7.25
C GLY A 300 0.16 10.75 -8.75
N ASP A 301 1.19 10.74 -9.60
CA ASP A 301 1.04 10.85 -11.06
C ASP A 301 0.31 9.64 -11.65
N THR A 302 0.72 8.44 -11.23
CA THR A 302 0.05 7.18 -11.59
C THR A 302 -1.37 7.17 -11.04
N LEU A 303 -1.59 7.62 -9.80
CA LEU A 303 -2.94 7.73 -9.23
C LEU A 303 -3.81 8.70 -10.04
N GLN A 304 -3.26 9.83 -10.47
CA GLN A 304 -3.96 10.81 -11.30
C GLN A 304 -4.37 10.21 -12.64
N ARG A 305 -3.47 9.50 -13.33
CA ARG A 305 -3.80 8.83 -14.60
C ARG A 305 -4.89 7.79 -14.44
N VAL A 306 -4.86 7.03 -13.33
CA VAL A 306 -5.91 6.05 -13.00
C VAL A 306 -7.25 6.75 -12.75
N ALA A 307 -7.26 7.83 -11.95
CA ALA A 307 -8.46 8.60 -11.67
C ALA A 307 -9.02 9.27 -12.93
N ASP A 308 -8.18 9.94 -13.72
CA ASP A 308 -8.56 10.61 -14.97
C ASP A 308 -9.20 9.64 -15.96
N TRP A 309 -8.69 8.40 -16.05
CA TRP A 309 -9.30 7.40 -16.93
C TRP A 309 -10.54 6.76 -16.29
N CYS A 310 -10.37 6.06 -15.16
CA CYS A 310 -11.40 5.19 -14.59
C CYS A 310 -12.60 5.95 -14.01
N LEU A 311 -12.50 7.27 -13.85
CA LEU A 311 -13.60 8.13 -13.40
C LEU A 311 -14.09 9.08 -14.51
N SER A 312 -13.59 8.93 -15.75
CA SER A 312 -14.09 9.69 -16.92
C SER A 312 -15.21 8.95 -17.67
N TYR A 313 -15.86 9.68 -18.58
CA TYR A 313 -16.85 9.14 -19.51
C TYR A 313 -16.25 8.10 -20.46
N ASP A 314 -15.09 8.40 -21.04
CA ASP A 314 -14.46 7.53 -22.04
C ASP A 314 -13.82 6.28 -21.42
N GLY A 315 -13.41 6.39 -20.16
CA GLY A 315 -12.65 5.34 -19.47
C GLY A 315 -13.48 4.37 -18.63
N SER A 316 -14.74 4.65 -18.31
CA SER A 316 -15.60 3.74 -17.54
C SER A 316 -16.85 3.30 -18.29
N ASP A 317 -17.07 1.98 -18.39
CA ASP A 317 -18.24 1.40 -19.08
C ASP A 317 -19.56 1.63 -18.33
N SER A 318 -19.51 2.21 -17.12
CA SER A 318 -20.68 2.29 -16.22
C SER A 318 -20.66 3.46 -15.23
N THR A 319 -19.95 4.55 -15.52
CA THR A 319 -20.16 5.81 -14.77
C THR A 319 -21.55 6.37 -15.09
N GLU A 320 -22.56 5.97 -14.33
CA GLU A 320 -23.92 6.51 -14.39
C GLU A 320 -23.97 8.02 -14.07
N ARG A 321 -22.89 8.56 -13.50
CA ARG A 321 -22.71 9.97 -13.12
C ARG A 321 -21.33 10.45 -13.55
N VAL A 322 -21.31 11.37 -14.52
CA VAL A 322 -20.12 12.12 -14.93
C VAL A 322 -20.40 13.57 -14.62
N TYR A 323 -19.66 14.19 -13.70
CA TYR A 323 -19.86 15.61 -13.42
C TYR A 323 -18.57 16.42 -13.40
N GLY A 324 -18.65 17.56 -14.09
CA GLY A 324 -17.60 18.54 -14.38
C GLY A 324 -17.01 19.29 -13.18
N ALA A 325 -17.15 18.80 -11.95
CA ALA A 325 -16.35 19.28 -10.82
C ALA A 325 -14.88 18.86 -10.94
N SER A 326 -14.55 17.94 -11.86
CA SER A 326 -13.19 17.55 -12.24
C SER A 326 -12.44 18.60 -13.08
N GLY A 327 -13.10 19.65 -13.59
CA GLY A 327 -12.44 20.73 -14.35
C GLY A 327 -11.88 21.86 -13.49
N ALA A 328 -12.54 22.18 -12.37
CA ALA A 328 -12.11 23.23 -11.46
C ALA A 328 -11.20 22.67 -10.36
N ASP A 329 -10.31 23.50 -9.84
CA ASP A 329 -9.56 23.17 -8.63
C ASP A 329 -10.44 23.31 -7.38
N LEU A 330 -10.22 22.43 -6.42
CA LEU A 330 -10.82 22.56 -5.09
C LEU A 330 -10.25 23.78 -4.38
N PRO A 331 -11.05 24.47 -3.53
CA PRO A 331 -10.53 25.53 -2.68
C PRO A 331 -9.42 24.98 -1.78
N ARG A 332 -8.44 25.80 -1.41
CA ARG A 332 -7.39 25.41 -0.46
C ARG A 332 -7.75 25.89 0.93
N ARG A 333 -8.74 25.24 1.55
CA ARG A 333 -9.18 25.53 2.92
C ARG A 333 -9.38 24.22 3.64
N PHE A 334 -8.70 24.03 4.76
CA PHE A 334 -8.70 22.75 5.46
C PHE A 334 -9.36 22.84 6.82
N VAL A 335 -10.06 21.76 7.19
CA VAL A 335 -10.63 21.55 8.51
C VAL A 335 -10.04 20.28 9.12
N VAL A 336 -9.54 20.39 10.35
CA VAL A 336 -8.87 19.30 11.08
C VAL A 336 -9.76 18.87 12.24
N PRO A 337 -10.28 17.63 12.25
CA PRO A 337 -11.03 17.10 13.38
C PRO A 337 -10.17 16.98 14.64
N LEU A 338 -10.56 17.64 15.72
CA LEU A 338 -9.87 17.58 17.01
C LEU A 338 -9.80 16.13 17.53
N GLU A 339 -10.88 15.37 17.36
CA GLU A 339 -10.98 14.00 17.83
C GLU A 339 -10.02 13.06 17.09
N ALA A 340 -9.67 13.37 15.84
CA ALA A 340 -8.64 12.62 15.10
C ALA A 340 -7.23 12.94 15.62
N LEU A 341 -6.96 14.18 16.04
CA LEU A 341 -5.68 14.55 16.67
C LEU A 341 -5.52 13.92 18.05
N ASP A 342 -6.60 13.79 18.80
CA ASP A 342 -6.60 13.16 20.11
C ASP A 342 -6.45 11.63 20.03
N ALA A 343 -6.92 11.02 18.95
CA ALA A 343 -6.70 9.60 18.67
C ALA A 343 -5.29 9.28 18.13
N ALA A 344 -4.57 10.28 17.60
CA ALA A 344 -3.23 10.10 17.06
C ALA A 344 -2.19 9.82 18.16
N GLU A 345 -1.29 8.87 17.92
CA GLU A 345 -0.15 8.63 18.78
C GLU A 345 0.75 9.88 18.84
N PRO A 346 1.46 10.15 19.96
CA PRO A 346 2.17 11.42 20.14
C PRO A 346 3.12 11.79 19.00
N ALA A 347 3.91 10.83 18.50
CA ALA A 347 4.85 11.07 17.40
C ALA A 347 4.15 11.40 16.07
N THR A 348 3.00 10.79 15.81
CA THR A 348 2.17 11.10 14.64
C THR A 348 1.55 12.49 14.77
N ARG A 349 1.01 12.82 15.94
CA ARG A 349 0.45 14.15 16.21
C ARG A 349 1.51 15.23 15.99
N GLU A 350 2.69 15.05 16.56
CA GLU A 350 3.80 15.99 16.41
C GLU A 350 4.24 16.15 14.94
N ALA A 351 4.38 15.04 14.20
CA ALA A 351 4.70 15.08 12.78
C ALA A 351 3.61 15.76 11.94
N PHE A 352 2.34 15.53 12.28
CA PHE A 352 1.21 16.15 11.60
C PHE A 352 1.11 17.65 11.90
N GLU A 353 1.35 18.09 13.13
CA GLU A 353 1.37 19.51 13.48
C GLU A 353 2.48 20.25 12.72
N ARG A 354 3.68 19.67 12.59
CA ARG A 354 4.75 20.22 11.72
C ARG A 354 4.33 20.31 10.25
N PHE A 355 3.60 19.31 9.76
CA PHE A 355 3.05 19.33 8.40
C PHE A 355 2.03 20.47 8.24
N LEU A 356 1.16 20.70 9.22
CA LEU A 356 0.22 21.83 9.20
C LEU A 356 0.92 23.19 9.24
N GLU A 357 2.02 23.32 9.99
CA GLU A 357 2.83 24.54 10.03
C GLU A 357 3.51 24.85 8.68
N ALA A 358 3.88 23.80 7.93
CA ALA A 358 4.50 23.93 6.60
C ALA A 358 3.47 24.14 5.48
N LEU A 359 2.18 23.88 5.73
CA LEU A 359 1.13 23.98 4.73
C LEU A 359 0.72 25.45 4.51
N ASP A 360 0.98 25.98 3.31
CA ASP A 360 0.55 27.32 2.93
C ASP A 360 -0.95 27.33 2.52
N ALA A 361 -1.82 27.23 3.54
CA ALA A 361 -3.27 27.33 3.40
C ALA A 361 -3.96 27.61 4.75
N PRO A 362 -5.17 28.22 4.75
CA PRO A 362 -6.00 28.30 5.94
C PRO A 362 -6.37 26.92 6.49
N VAL A 363 -6.08 26.70 7.78
CA VAL A 363 -6.44 25.49 8.53
C VAL A 363 -7.25 25.87 9.76
N GLU A 364 -8.43 25.25 9.92
CA GLU A 364 -9.31 25.43 11.06
C GLU A 364 -9.45 24.10 11.83
N ARG A 365 -9.32 24.12 13.16
CA ARG A 365 -9.57 22.93 13.99
C ARG A 365 -11.03 22.92 14.41
N VAL A 366 -11.72 21.81 14.14
CA VAL A 366 -13.17 21.67 14.38
C VAL A 366 -13.45 20.41 15.18
N SER A 367 -14.52 20.42 15.98
CA SER A 367 -15.04 19.19 16.59
C SER A 367 -16.02 18.54 15.63
N ILE A 368 -15.87 17.24 15.41
CA ILE A 368 -16.84 16.44 14.67
C ILE A 368 -17.71 15.57 15.59
N GLY A 369 -17.49 15.63 16.91
CA GLY A 369 -18.09 14.72 17.87
C GLY A 369 -17.25 13.46 18.06
N ALA A 370 -17.54 12.69 19.11
CA ALA A 370 -16.72 11.55 19.49
C ALA A 370 -16.66 10.50 18.36
N LEU A 371 -15.46 10.00 18.03
CA LEU A 371 -15.28 9.02 16.96
C LEU A 371 -16.09 7.73 17.18
N ALA A 372 -16.36 7.36 18.43
CA ALA A 372 -17.21 6.23 18.77
C ALA A 372 -18.67 6.40 18.28
N GLU A 373 -19.20 7.64 18.28
CA GLU A 373 -20.57 7.93 17.78
C GLU A 373 -20.70 7.62 16.28
N TYR A 374 -19.60 7.68 15.53
CA TYR A 374 -19.54 7.25 14.13
C TYR A 374 -19.35 5.74 14.02
N GLN A 375 -18.42 5.18 14.78
CA GLN A 375 -18.02 3.79 14.67
C GLN A 375 -19.15 2.81 15.06
N GLU A 376 -19.89 3.11 16.12
CA GLU A 376 -20.94 2.22 16.65
C GLU A 376 -22.07 1.96 15.64
N PRO A 377 -22.79 2.97 15.13
CA PRO A 377 -23.86 2.71 14.17
C PRO A 377 -23.31 2.19 12.82
N PHE A 378 -22.11 2.62 12.42
CA PHE A 378 -21.43 2.04 11.25
C PHE A 378 -21.26 0.52 11.39
N ARG A 379 -20.76 0.06 12.55
CA ARG A 379 -20.52 -1.37 12.82
C ARG A 379 -21.82 -2.18 12.77
N VAL A 380 -22.92 -1.63 13.29
CA VAL A 380 -24.24 -2.29 13.27
C VAL A 380 -24.72 -2.49 11.83
N VAL A 381 -24.70 -1.42 11.01
CA VAL A 381 -25.12 -1.52 9.60
C VAL A 381 -24.19 -2.42 8.79
N GLN A 382 -22.87 -2.29 8.98
CA GLN A 382 -21.87 -3.14 8.35
C GLN A 382 -22.09 -4.61 8.71
N GLY A 383 -22.31 -4.91 9.99
CA GLY A 383 -22.57 -6.27 10.47
C GLY A 383 -23.85 -6.86 9.86
N ALA A 384 -24.95 -6.10 9.88
CA ALA A 384 -26.21 -6.53 9.28
C ALA A 384 -26.07 -6.89 7.79
N GLU A 385 -25.37 -6.05 7.02
CA GLU A 385 -25.10 -6.31 5.60
C GLU A 385 -24.15 -7.48 5.39
N ALA A 386 -23.06 -7.57 6.16
CA ALA A 386 -22.10 -8.67 6.08
C ALA A 386 -22.77 -10.02 6.34
N TRP A 387 -23.64 -10.09 7.37
CA TRP A 387 -24.41 -11.29 7.69
C TRP A 387 -25.43 -11.63 6.61
N ARG A 388 -26.13 -10.64 6.04
CA ARG A 388 -27.02 -10.88 4.89
C ARG A 388 -26.28 -11.44 3.68
N ASN A 389 -25.04 -10.96 3.43
CA ASN A 389 -24.27 -11.35 2.26
C ASN A 389 -23.72 -12.79 2.37
N ASN A 390 -23.24 -13.21 3.55
CA ASN A 390 -22.49 -14.48 3.69
C ASN A 390 -22.97 -15.39 4.82
N GLY A 391 -23.97 -14.99 5.61
CA GLY A 391 -24.38 -15.70 6.84
C GLY A 391 -24.94 -17.11 6.59
N GLU A 392 -25.56 -17.36 5.44
CA GLU A 392 -25.99 -18.70 5.05
C GLU A 392 -24.80 -19.62 4.77
N TRP A 393 -23.88 -19.18 3.92
CA TRP A 393 -22.65 -19.91 3.65
C TRP A 393 -21.86 -20.22 4.94
N ILE A 394 -21.76 -19.25 5.86
CA ILE A 394 -21.08 -19.44 7.15
C ILE A 394 -21.75 -20.53 7.99
N ARG A 395 -23.09 -20.60 7.99
CA ARG A 395 -23.84 -21.65 8.70
C ARG A 395 -23.58 -23.03 8.13
N GLU A 396 -23.42 -23.14 6.82
CA GLU A 396 -23.14 -24.41 6.13
C GLU A 396 -21.68 -24.87 6.27
N HIS A 397 -20.77 -23.96 6.62
CA HIS A 397 -19.32 -24.23 6.71
C HIS A 397 -18.76 -23.90 8.11
N PRO A 398 -19.23 -24.60 9.18
CA PRO A 398 -18.78 -24.33 10.54
C PRO A 398 -17.26 -24.53 10.67
N GLY A 399 -16.59 -23.56 11.31
CA GLY A 399 -15.13 -23.60 11.51
C GLY A 399 -14.29 -23.15 10.31
N ALA A 400 -14.91 -22.72 9.20
CA ALA A 400 -14.18 -22.24 8.03
C ALA A 400 -13.51 -20.87 8.23
N LEU A 401 -13.97 -20.08 9.21
CA LEU A 401 -13.50 -18.72 9.45
C LEU A 401 -12.33 -18.67 10.43
N GLY A 402 -11.42 -17.71 10.23
CA GLY A 402 -10.44 -17.31 11.23
C GLY A 402 -11.10 -16.75 12.50
N ALA A 403 -10.48 -16.96 13.67
CA ALA A 403 -11.11 -16.66 14.96
C ALA A 403 -11.63 -15.22 15.10
N ALA A 404 -10.86 -14.22 14.64
CA ALA A 404 -11.26 -12.81 14.72
C ALA A 404 -12.45 -12.47 13.80
N VAL A 405 -12.48 -13.04 12.59
CA VAL A 405 -13.57 -12.84 11.63
C VAL A 405 -14.81 -13.63 12.05
N ALA A 406 -14.63 -14.83 12.60
CA ALA A 406 -15.71 -15.63 13.18
C ALA A 406 -16.41 -14.88 14.34
N ALA A 407 -15.65 -14.21 15.21
CA ALA A 407 -16.21 -13.39 16.28
C ALA A 407 -17.04 -12.20 15.73
N ARG A 408 -16.57 -11.56 14.66
CA ARG A 408 -17.30 -10.46 13.99
C ARG A 408 -18.58 -10.94 13.33
N PHE A 409 -18.56 -12.06 12.62
CA PHE A 409 -19.78 -12.63 12.03
C PHE A 409 -20.77 -13.15 13.07
N ARG A 410 -20.29 -13.63 14.22
CA ARG A 410 -21.17 -13.98 15.35
C ARG A 410 -21.92 -12.75 15.86
N ALA A 411 -21.20 -11.66 16.15
CA ALA A 411 -21.82 -10.39 16.54
C ALA A 411 -22.76 -9.86 15.44
N ALA A 412 -22.39 -10.01 14.17
CA ALA A 412 -23.22 -9.61 13.03
C ALA A 412 -24.52 -10.42 12.94
N SER A 413 -24.50 -11.70 13.30
CA SER A 413 -25.69 -12.57 13.30
C SER A 413 -26.73 -12.21 14.35
N GLU A 414 -26.33 -11.43 15.37
CA GLU A 414 -27.17 -10.98 16.47
C GLU A 414 -27.84 -9.63 16.18
N VAL A 415 -27.45 -8.94 15.10
CA VAL A 415 -28.02 -7.63 14.74
C VAL A 415 -29.47 -7.79 14.27
N THR A 416 -30.39 -7.12 14.95
CA THR A 416 -31.81 -7.15 14.58
C THR A 416 -32.15 -6.08 13.52
N PRO A 417 -33.28 -6.22 12.80
CA PRO A 417 -33.75 -5.17 11.89
C PRO A 417 -33.98 -3.82 12.58
N GLU A 418 -34.35 -3.82 13.87
CA GLU A 418 -34.56 -2.60 14.63
C GLU A 418 -33.23 -1.91 14.97
N ASP A 419 -32.21 -2.68 15.40
CA ASP A 419 -30.86 -2.15 15.62
C ASP A 419 -30.32 -1.49 14.35
N GLU A 420 -30.48 -2.16 13.20
CA GLU A 420 -30.07 -1.62 11.92
C GLU A 420 -30.83 -0.34 11.55
N ARG A 421 -32.16 -0.30 11.76
CA ARG A 421 -32.99 0.88 11.47
C ARG A 421 -32.54 2.08 12.30
N VAL A 422 -32.29 1.88 13.60
CA VAL A 422 -31.79 2.92 14.51
C VAL A 422 -30.40 3.39 14.08
N ALA A 423 -29.49 2.46 13.78
CA ALA A 423 -28.14 2.79 13.33
C ALA A 423 -28.14 3.57 12.01
N ARG A 424 -28.99 3.21 11.04
CA ARG A 424 -29.15 3.96 9.78
C ARG A 424 -29.63 5.39 9.99
N ALA A 425 -30.58 5.59 10.92
CA ALA A 425 -31.04 6.94 11.25
C ALA A 425 -29.93 7.79 11.88
N ALA A 426 -29.11 7.21 12.76
CA ALA A 426 -27.95 7.90 13.35
C ALA A 426 -26.91 8.26 12.27
N ILE A 427 -26.60 7.34 11.35
CA ILE A 427 -25.66 7.55 10.24
C ILE A 427 -26.10 8.72 9.35
N ALA A 428 -27.39 8.88 9.08
CA ALA A 428 -27.87 9.99 8.26
C ALA A 428 -27.52 11.36 8.87
N LEU A 429 -27.72 11.53 10.18
CA LEU A 429 -27.39 12.77 10.90
C LEU A 429 -25.87 13.02 10.94
N LEU A 430 -25.09 11.96 11.15
CA LEU A 430 -23.63 12.04 11.16
C LEU A 430 -23.05 12.38 9.79
N LYS A 431 -23.67 11.85 8.73
CA LYS A 431 -23.34 12.20 7.34
C LYS A 431 -23.59 13.68 7.07
N GLU A 432 -24.75 14.22 7.45
CA GLU A 432 -25.06 15.65 7.29
C GLU A 432 -24.01 16.56 7.96
N ARG A 433 -23.54 16.18 9.17
CA ARG A 433 -22.48 16.90 9.88
C ARG A 433 -21.18 16.96 9.07
N ILE A 434 -20.74 15.83 8.52
CA ILE A 434 -19.52 15.78 7.71
C ILE A 434 -19.70 16.51 6.37
N ASP A 435 -20.84 16.32 5.70
CA ASP A 435 -21.15 16.99 4.43
C ASP A 435 -21.12 18.52 4.57
N ALA A 436 -21.61 19.05 5.69
CA ALA A 436 -21.55 20.48 5.98
C ALA A 436 -20.11 21.00 6.13
N LEU A 437 -19.21 20.22 6.73
CA LEU A 437 -17.81 20.59 6.92
C LEU A 437 -17.02 20.61 5.62
N VAL A 438 -17.35 19.74 4.67
CA VAL A 438 -16.64 19.64 3.38
C VAL A 438 -17.31 20.43 2.25
N ALA A 439 -18.30 21.28 2.57
CA ALA A 439 -19.02 22.08 1.59
C ALA A 439 -18.10 23.11 0.91
N ASP A 440 -17.28 23.83 1.69
CA ASP A 440 -16.34 24.86 1.24
C ASP A 440 -14.88 24.60 1.68
N ALA A 441 -14.63 23.50 2.38
CA ALA A 441 -13.32 23.09 2.88
C ALA A 441 -13.03 21.60 2.60
N GLN A 442 -11.83 21.16 2.94
CA GLN A 442 -11.42 19.75 2.86
C GLN A 442 -11.04 19.27 4.26
N LEU A 443 -11.48 18.07 4.60
CA LEU A 443 -11.05 17.40 5.81
C LEU A 443 -9.59 16.99 5.68
N LEU A 444 -8.79 17.30 6.70
CA LEU A 444 -7.37 16.99 6.77
C LEU A 444 -7.06 16.33 8.11
N LEU A 445 -6.45 15.15 8.09
CA LEU A 445 -6.15 14.36 9.30
C LEU A 445 -5.03 13.35 9.04
N PRO A 446 -4.31 12.87 10.06
CA PRO A 446 -3.53 11.64 9.91
C PRO A 446 -4.45 10.49 9.45
N THR A 447 -3.97 9.67 8.53
CA THR A 447 -4.78 8.56 7.98
C THR A 447 -5.00 7.46 9.02
N VAL A 448 -4.02 7.27 9.90
CA VAL A 448 -3.93 6.24 10.93
C VAL A 448 -3.33 6.90 12.19
N PRO A 449 -3.54 6.33 13.39
CA PRO A 449 -3.06 6.94 14.62
C PRO A 449 -1.53 6.90 14.75
N GLY A 450 -0.88 5.90 14.17
CA GLY A 450 0.53 5.58 14.39
C GLY A 450 1.14 4.79 13.25
N PRO A 451 2.45 4.46 13.35
CA PRO A 451 3.09 3.57 12.38
C PRO A 451 2.44 2.19 12.39
N ALA A 452 2.67 1.43 11.32
CA ALA A 452 2.18 0.06 11.22
C ALA A 452 2.64 -0.79 12.42
N PRO A 453 1.73 -1.49 13.14
CA PRO A 453 2.13 -2.37 14.24
C PRO A 453 3.09 -3.47 13.77
N MET A 454 3.96 -3.94 14.67
CA MET A 454 4.81 -5.09 14.38
C MET A 454 3.95 -6.34 14.21
N ARG A 455 4.34 -7.25 13.32
CA ARG A 455 3.67 -8.56 13.18
C ARG A 455 3.69 -9.38 14.47
N THR A 456 4.70 -9.15 15.31
CA THR A 456 4.89 -9.83 16.59
C THR A 456 4.30 -9.05 17.76
N SER A 457 3.62 -7.92 17.52
CA SER A 457 2.92 -7.20 18.59
C SER A 457 1.84 -8.09 19.20
N ASP A 458 1.59 -7.92 20.49
CA ASP A 458 0.51 -8.63 21.17
C ASP A 458 -0.87 -8.26 20.57
N GLY A 459 -1.82 -9.19 20.69
CA GLY A 459 -3.16 -9.01 20.10
C GLY A 459 -3.92 -7.81 20.66
N ALA A 460 -3.72 -7.46 21.93
CA ALA A 460 -4.44 -6.36 22.57
C ALA A 460 -3.96 -4.99 22.03
N ARG A 461 -2.65 -4.81 21.85
CA ARG A 461 -2.04 -3.64 21.19
C ARG A 461 -2.53 -3.51 19.77
N VAL A 462 -2.53 -4.61 19.00
CA VAL A 462 -3.03 -4.62 17.61
C VAL A 462 -4.50 -4.23 17.57
N ASP A 463 -5.34 -4.77 18.46
CA ASP A 463 -6.75 -4.41 18.53
C ASP A 463 -7.02 -2.97 18.96
N ALA A 464 -6.23 -2.42 19.89
CA ALA A 464 -6.33 -1.02 20.29
C ALA A 464 -5.99 -0.07 19.12
N VAL A 465 -4.89 -0.34 18.41
CA VAL A 465 -4.52 0.43 17.20
C VAL A 465 -5.59 0.28 16.12
N ARG A 466 -6.14 -0.93 15.95
CA ARG A 466 -7.24 -1.20 15.01
C ARG A 466 -8.48 -0.37 15.35
N ALA A 467 -8.87 -0.32 16.63
CA ALA A 467 -10.03 0.45 17.07
C ALA A 467 -9.84 1.96 16.82
N ALA A 468 -8.68 2.52 17.20
CA ALA A 468 -8.36 3.92 16.93
C ALA A 468 -8.35 4.23 15.41
N THR A 469 -7.75 3.35 14.60
CA THR A 469 -7.73 3.48 13.14
C THR A 469 -9.13 3.49 12.54
N LEU A 470 -10.00 2.58 12.98
CA LEU A 470 -11.40 2.56 12.53
C LEU A 470 -12.16 3.81 12.97
N GLY A 471 -11.93 4.30 14.19
CA GLY A 471 -12.49 5.57 14.66
C GLY A 471 -12.14 6.74 13.74
N MET A 472 -10.89 6.85 13.31
CA MET A 472 -10.41 7.95 12.45
C MET A 472 -10.91 7.84 11.00
N THR A 473 -11.10 6.62 10.48
CA THR A 473 -11.41 6.39 9.06
C THR A 473 -12.91 6.29 8.76
N THR A 474 -13.74 6.00 9.76
CA THR A 474 -15.20 5.79 9.64
C THR A 474 -15.99 7.06 9.29
N PRO A 475 -15.69 8.27 9.82
CA PRO A 475 -16.46 9.48 9.48
C PRO A 475 -16.55 9.73 7.97
N VAL A 476 -15.42 9.60 7.26
CA VAL A 476 -15.35 9.69 5.78
C VAL A 476 -16.15 8.57 5.10
N ALA A 477 -16.13 7.36 5.67
CA ALA A 477 -16.88 6.23 5.12
C ALA A 477 -18.39 6.41 5.22
N ILE A 478 -18.88 6.88 6.38
CA ILE A 478 -20.28 7.25 6.63
C ILE A 478 -20.73 8.35 5.67
N ALA A 479 -19.89 9.38 5.49
CA ALA A 479 -20.22 10.48 4.60
C ALA A 479 -20.27 10.05 3.12
N GLY A 480 -19.68 8.90 2.76
CA GLY A 480 -19.67 8.41 1.38
C GLY A 480 -18.84 9.29 0.44
N ILE A 481 -17.90 10.06 0.98
CA ILE A 481 -17.11 11.06 0.26
C ILE A 481 -15.72 10.50 -0.15
N PRO A 482 -15.09 11.08 -1.19
CA PRO A 482 -13.76 10.65 -1.63
C PRO A 482 -12.67 11.10 -0.67
N ALA A 483 -11.62 10.31 -0.57
CA ALA A 483 -10.47 10.59 0.28
C ALA A 483 -9.17 10.02 -0.29
N VAL A 484 -8.09 10.79 -0.23
CA VAL A 484 -6.74 10.38 -0.63
C VAL A 484 -5.86 10.30 0.60
N SER A 485 -5.19 9.16 0.81
CA SER A 485 -4.06 9.04 1.73
C SER A 485 -2.76 9.32 0.98
N ILE A 486 -1.94 10.23 1.50
CA ILE A 486 -0.68 10.70 0.91
C ILE A 486 0.47 10.41 1.88
N PRO A 487 1.57 9.78 1.47
CA PRO A 487 2.64 9.37 2.39
C PRO A 487 3.58 10.53 2.76
N LEU A 488 3.08 11.48 3.57
CA LEU A 488 3.80 12.73 3.89
C LEU A 488 4.52 12.73 5.25
N LEU A 489 4.16 11.84 6.17
CA LEU A 489 4.77 11.82 7.51
C LEU A 489 5.74 10.65 7.64
N THR A 490 6.86 10.88 8.32
CA THR A 490 7.75 9.84 8.82
C THR A 490 7.85 9.96 10.34
N VAL A 491 7.58 8.87 11.05
CA VAL A 491 7.60 8.80 12.51
C VAL A 491 8.55 7.71 12.99
N ALA A 492 9.08 7.85 14.21
CA ALA A 492 9.90 6.80 14.80
C ALA A 492 9.04 5.58 15.19
N SER A 493 9.58 4.38 14.97
CA SER A 493 8.97 3.12 15.42
C SER A 493 10.05 2.16 15.91
N GLN A 494 9.64 1.06 16.55
CA GLN A 494 10.55 -0.02 16.98
C GLN A 494 11.26 -0.70 15.80
N LEU A 495 10.71 -0.59 14.58
CA LEU A 495 11.28 -1.14 13.34
C LEU A 495 12.07 -0.12 12.53
N GLY A 496 12.26 1.09 13.06
CA GLY A 496 12.91 2.21 12.37
C GLY A 496 11.91 3.30 11.92
N PRO A 497 12.35 4.26 11.09
CA PRO A 497 11.48 5.27 10.52
C PRO A 497 10.33 4.65 9.74
N ALA A 498 9.11 5.08 10.02
CA ALA A 498 7.89 4.47 9.52
C ALA A 498 6.99 5.52 8.86
N PRO A 499 6.38 5.22 7.70
CA PRO A 499 5.46 6.14 7.06
C PRO A 499 4.14 6.21 7.83
N VAL A 500 3.57 7.42 7.87
CA VAL A 500 2.17 7.66 8.22
C VAL A 500 1.58 8.61 7.17
N GLY A 501 0.45 8.23 6.60
CA GLY A 501 -0.20 9.01 5.56
C GLY A 501 -0.98 10.18 6.13
N VAL A 502 -1.08 11.28 5.38
CA VAL A 502 -2.05 12.36 5.58
C VAL A 502 -3.26 12.08 4.70
N CYS A 503 -4.45 12.05 5.30
CA CYS A 503 -5.71 11.87 4.60
C CYS A 503 -6.30 13.24 4.27
N VAL A 504 -6.65 13.45 2.99
CA VAL A 504 -7.41 14.61 2.51
C VAL A 504 -8.73 14.10 1.97
N ALA A 505 -9.85 14.59 2.48
CA ALA A 505 -11.19 14.25 2.00
C ALA A 505 -11.97 15.50 1.59
N SER A 506 -12.79 15.40 0.56
CA SER A 506 -13.60 16.52 0.04
C SER A 506 -15.02 16.05 -0.22
N ARG A 507 -15.94 16.96 -0.54
CA ARG A 507 -17.33 16.61 -0.87
C ARG A 507 -17.43 15.56 -1.97
N ALA A 508 -18.56 14.85 -2.01
CA ALA A 508 -18.83 13.85 -3.03
C ALA A 508 -18.61 14.38 -4.46
N GLU A 509 -18.16 13.48 -5.32
CA GLU A 509 -17.97 13.68 -6.77
C GLU A 509 -16.87 14.69 -7.14
N THR A 510 -15.88 14.89 -6.26
CA THR A 510 -14.68 15.71 -6.55
C THR A 510 -13.39 14.90 -6.65
N ASP A 511 -13.50 13.59 -6.84
CA ASP A 511 -12.41 12.60 -6.76
C ASP A 511 -11.17 13.00 -7.57
N ILE A 512 -11.34 13.34 -8.85
CA ILE A 512 -10.24 13.72 -9.75
C ILE A 512 -9.54 15.00 -9.25
N ALA A 513 -10.32 16.01 -8.85
CA ALA A 513 -9.79 17.28 -8.34
C ALA A 513 -9.11 17.11 -6.98
N LEU A 514 -9.58 16.16 -6.17
CA LEU A 514 -8.97 15.78 -4.90
C LEU A 514 -7.59 15.14 -5.11
N VAL A 515 -7.42 14.27 -6.11
CA VAL A 515 -6.08 13.73 -6.45
C VAL A 515 -5.14 14.84 -6.91
N ARG A 516 -5.62 15.81 -7.71
CA ARG A 516 -4.81 16.99 -8.08
C ARG A 516 -4.42 17.84 -6.87
N LEU A 517 -5.35 18.11 -5.96
CA LEU A 517 -5.08 18.84 -4.72
C LEU A 517 -4.05 18.11 -3.86
N ALA A 518 -4.21 16.79 -3.70
CA ALA A 518 -3.29 15.95 -2.95
C ALA A 518 -1.86 15.98 -3.52
N ARG A 519 -1.72 15.97 -4.86
CA ARG A 519 -0.42 16.13 -5.54
C ARG A 519 0.22 17.49 -5.23
N ARG A 520 -0.55 18.58 -5.32
CA ARG A 520 -0.03 19.92 -4.95
C ARG A 520 0.44 19.99 -3.49
N ILE A 521 -0.31 19.41 -2.56
CA ILE A 521 0.09 19.34 -1.15
C ILE A 521 1.41 18.57 -0.99
N ALA A 522 1.59 17.46 -1.72
CA ALA A 522 2.83 16.69 -1.67
C ALA A 522 4.02 17.46 -2.26
N ASP A 523 3.84 18.13 -3.39
CA ASP A 523 4.89 18.89 -4.07
C ASP A 523 5.39 20.08 -3.23
N GLU A 524 4.53 20.65 -2.38
CA GLU A 524 4.89 21.78 -1.51
C GLU A 524 5.60 21.36 -0.22
N THR A 525 5.35 20.14 0.24
CA THR A 525 5.77 19.69 1.57
C THR A 525 6.94 18.71 1.54
N LEU A 526 7.23 18.12 0.38
CA LEU A 526 8.44 17.32 0.17
C LEU A 526 9.63 18.25 -0.11
N PRO A 527 10.78 18.09 0.58
CA PRO A 527 11.99 18.83 0.24
C PRO A 527 12.43 18.50 -1.19
N ALA A 528 12.76 19.53 -1.97
CA ALA A 528 13.17 19.47 -3.37
C ALA A 528 14.45 18.64 -3.62
#